data_AF-A0A8H4BPM9-F1
#
_entry.id   AF-A0A8H4BPM9-F1
#
_cell.length_a   1.000
_cell.length_b   1.000
_cell.length_c   1.000
_cell.angle_alpha   90.00
_cell.angle_beta   90.00
_cell.angle_gamma   90.00
#
_symmetry.space_group_name_H-M   'P 1'
#
loop_
_entity.id
_entity.type
_entity.pdbx_description
1 polymer ?
#
loop_
_entity_poly.entity_id
_entity_poly.type
_entity_poly.pdbx_seq_one_letter_code
_entity_poly.pdbx_strand_id
1 'polypeptide(L)'
;MAHSIARLSPKYACDRYRLMSLGDTESNWFDRHVMAVYRDPQHEYNLRLAAAGFPFSMAPIRLVRCIWRLLGSLKLFELVSGFDLETLRRARNPGFYDPWDPNEITLHNPEYFGLFKAKLDWTMVRCMDVRQKWIGNRDYSVSDHAYLMVKVTPDAKDKLDRVQQVWSNRRRQWQPNGSAPYRRTTIGVSVLILVVTLLFHWILYLVGPLLQ
;
A
#
# COMPACT_ATOMS: atom_id res chain seq x y z
N MET A 1 -10.72 2.86 8.20
CA MET A 1 -11.37 1.96 9.18
C MET A 1 -12.05 0.77 8.53
N ALA A 2 -12.62 0.91 7.33
CA ALA A 2 -13.14 -0.23 6.55
C ALA A 2 -12.15 -1.40 6.44
N HIS A 3 -10.88 -1.05 6.24
CA HIS A 3 -9.79 -2.01 6.15
C HIS A 3 -9.48 -2.75 7.47
N SER A 4 -9.64 -2.09 8.62
CA SER A 4 -9.51 -2.75 9.93
C SER A 4 -10.68 -3.69 10.21
N ILE A 5 -11.88 -3.37 9.73
CA ILE A 5 -13.07 -4.22 9.86
C ILE A 5 -12.91 -5.49 9.00
N ALA A 6 -12.48 -5.35 7.74
CA ALA A 6 -12.19 -6.49 6.87
C ALA A 6 -11.12 -7.41 7.47
N ARG A 7 -10.06 -6.85 8.08
CA ARG A 7 -8.99 -7.62 8.74
C ARG A 7 -9.44 -8.39 9.97
N LEU A 8 -10.51 -8.01 10.65
CA LEU A 8 -11.00 -8.79 11.80
C LEU A 8 -12.05 -9.82 11.39
N SER A 9 -12.46 -9.83 10.12
CA SER A 9 -13.38 -10.82 9.59
C SER A 9 -12.76 -12.23 9.66
N PRO A 10 -13.49 -13.24 10.14
CA PRO A 10 -13.09 -14.63 10.01
C PRO A 10 -13.29 -15.18 8.59
N LYS A 11 -13.96 -14.43 7.70
CA LYS A 11 -14.33 -14.85 6.34
C LYS A 11 -13.56 -14.10 5.25
N TYR A 12 -13.30 -12.82 5.45
CA TYR A 12 -12.65 -11.96 4.46
C TYR A 12 -11.24 -11.58 4.89
N ALA A 13 -10.36 -11.28 3.91
CA ALA A 13 -8.98 -10.88 4.15
C ALA A 13 -8.25 -11.83 5.13
N CYS A 14 -8.39 -13.14 4.94
CA CYS A 14 -7.79 -14.17 5.80
C CYS A 14 -6.37 -14.56 5.39
N ASP A 15 -5.78 -13.87 4.42
CA ASP A 15 -4.38 -14.06 4.03
C ASP A 15 -3.41 -13.41 5.04
N ARG A 16 -2.11 -13.59 4.83
CA ARG A 16 -1.05 -13.07 5.72
C ARG A 16 -1.06 -11.54 5.85
N TYR A 17 -1.53 -10.81 4.85
CA TYR A 17 -1.63 -9.35 4.86
C TYR A 17 -2.72 -8.85 5.79
N ARG A 18 -3.58 -9.72 6.31
CA ARG A 18 -4.46 -9.45 7.46
C ARG A 18 -3.72 -8.79 8.61
N LEU A 19 -2.55 -9.35 8.95
CA LEU A 19 -1.72 -8.90 10.06
C LEU A 19 -0.59 -7.99 9.57
N MET A 20 0.02 -8.30 8.42
CA MET A 20 1.19 -7.56 7.92
C MET A 20 0.86 -6.14 7.46
N SER A 21 -0.40 -5.83 7.19
CA SER A 21 -0.83 -4.47 6.83
C SER A 21 -1.43 -3.68 8.02
N LEU A 22 -1.38 -4.22 9.24
CA LEU A 22 -1.91 -3.56 10.45
C LEU A 22 -1.31 -2.15 10.61
N GLY A 23 -2.17 -1.17 10.92
CA GLY A 23 -1.78 0.24 11.00
C GLY A 23 -1.68 0.97 9.65
N ASP A 24 -1.82 0.24 8.53
CA ASP A 24 -1.94 0.82 7.19
C ASP A 24 -3.40 0.79 6.70
N THR A 25 -3.75 1.67 5.77
CA THR A 25 -5.03 1.64 5.03
C THR A 25 -4.84 0.95 3.68
N GLU A 26 -5.91 0.44 3.07
CA GLU A 26 -5.85 -0.28 1.78
C GLU A 26 -5.15 0.53 0.73
N SER A 27 -5.59 1.77 0.63
CA SER A 27 -5.17 2.70 -0.39
C SER A 27 -3.71 3.07 -0.27
N ASN A 28 -3.23 3.33 0.95
CA ASN A 28 -1.81 3.54 1.20
C ASN A 28 -0.97 2.28 0.94
N TRP A 29 -1.44 1.10 1.35
CA TRP A 29 -0.73 -0.15 1.10
C TRP A 29 -0.62 -0.41 -0.41
N PHE A 30 -1.73 -0.30 -1.13
CA PHE A 30 -1.79 -0.49 -2.58
C PHE A 30 -0.95 0.55 -3.32
N ASP A 31 -1.04 1.82 -2.90
CA ASP A 31 -0.24 2.88 -3.49
C ASP A 31 1.27 2.61 -3.34
N ARG A 32 1.72 2.26 -2.13
CA ARG A 32 3.14 2.07 -1.81
C ARG A 32 3.75 0.86 -2.53
N HIS A 33 3.01 -0.25 -2.59
CA HIS A 33 3.53 -1.52 -3.05
C HIS A 33 3.26 -1.79 -4.53
N VAL A 34 2.21 -1.22 -5.11
CA VAL A 34 1.85 -1.42 -6.52
C VAL A 34 2.01 -0.14 -7.33
N MET A 35 1.28 0.92 -6.96
CA MET A 35 1.23 2.12 -7.80
C MET A 35 2.55 2.89 -7.81
N ALA A 36 3.37 2.82 -6.75
CA ALA A 36 4.67 3.49 -6.68
C ALA A 36 5.80 2.75 -7.42
N VAL A 37 5.52 1.59 -8.01
CA VAL A 37 6.52 0.76 -8.67
C VAL A 37 6.36 0.89 -10.18
N TYR A 38 7.09 1.83 -10.78
CA TYR A 38 7.09 1.99 -12.23
C TYR A 38 7.57 0.71 -12.92
N ARG A 39 6.95 0.37 -14.04
CA ARG A 39 7.40 -0.71 -14.93
C ARG A 39 8.67 -0.27 -15.65
N ASP A 40 9.79 -0.44 -14.97
CA ASP A 40 11.13 -0.23 -15.51
C ASP A 40 11.57 -1.48 -16.29
N PRO A 41 11.96 -1.36 -17.57
CA PRO A 41 12.52 -2.47 -18.34
C PRO A 41 13.75 -3.12 -17.69
N GLN A 42 14.53 -2.38 -16.91
CA GLN A 42 15.73 -2.88 -16.24
C GLN A 42 15.43 -3.71 -14.98
N HIS A 43 14.21 -3.61 -14.44
CA HIS A 43 13.81 -4.27 -13.20
C HIS A 43 12.54 -5.11 -13.44
N GLU A 44 12.75 -6.40 -13.70
CA GLU A 44 11.69 -7.32 -14.11
C GLU A 44 10.62 -7.59 -13.03
N TYR A 45 10.97 -7.51 -11.75
CA TYR A 45 10.09 -7.88 -10.63
C TYR A 45 9.82 -6.72 -9.67
N ASN A 46 8.61 -6.70 -9.11
CA ASN A 46 8.24 -5.77 -8.06
C ASN A 46 8.83 -6.20 -6.70
N LEU A 47 10.05 -5.73 -6.42
CA LEU A 47 10.74 -6.00 -5.16
C LEU A 47 10.08 -5.32 -3.94
N ARG A 48 9.25 -4.28 -4.13
CA ARG A 48 8.50 -3.68 -3.01
C ARG A 48 7.39 -4.59 -2.54
N LEU A 49 6.64 -5.17 -3.49
CA LEU A 49 5.58 -6.13 -3.21
C LEU A 49 6.15 -7.45 -2.67
N ALA A 50 7.27 -7.91 -3.24
CA ALA A 50 8.03 -9.06 -2.73
C ALA A 50 8.50 -8.87 -1.28
N ALA A 51 8.82 -7.63 -0.90
CA ALA A 51 9.21 -7.28 0.47
C ALA A 51 8.01 -7.02 1.40
N ALA A 52 6.79 -6.89 0.87
CA ALA A 52 5.62 -6.52 1.66
C ALA A 52 5.24 -7.57 2.70
N GLY A 53 5.66 -8.83 2.51
CA GLY A 53 5.42 -9.92 3.45
C GLY A 53 6.41 -10.00 4.61
N PHE A 54 7.42 -9.13 4.67
CA PHE A 54 8.32 -9.10 5.83
C PHE A 54 7.65 -8.32 6.98
N PRO A 55 7.74 -8.80 8.23
CA PRO A 55 7.25 -8.08 9.41
C PRO A 55 7.89 -6.70 9.56
N PHE A 56 9.03 -6.51 8.91
CA PHE A 56 9.70 -5.24 8.70
C PHE A 56 9.51 -4.82 7.25
N SER A 57 8.36 -4.19 6.94
CA SER A 57 8.22 -3.33 5.75
C SER A 57 9.28 -2.21 5.69
N MET A 58 10.15 -2.14 6.70
CA MET A 58 11.32 -1.30 6.89
C MET A 58 12.59 -1.76 6.15
N ALA A 59 12.66 -2.99 5.60
CA ALA A 59 13.86 -3.41 4.88
C ALA A 59 14.07 -2.49 3.66
N PRO A 60 15.16 -1.70 3.62
CA PRO A 60 15.37 -0.80 2.49
C PRO A 60 15.45 -1.65 1.22
N ILE A 61 14.84 -1.20 0.12
CA ILE A 61 14.84 -1.93 -1.16
C ILE A 61 16.26 -2.34 -1.58
N ARG A 62 17.27 -1.56 -1.16
CA ARG A 62 18.70 -1.88 -1.35
C ARG A 62 19.14 -3.15 -0.61
N LEU A 63 18.69 -3.36 0.62
CA LEU A 63 18.96 -4.57 1.40
C LEU A 63 18.26 -5.78 0.78
N VAL A 64 16.98 -5.63 0.41
CA VAL A 64 16.21 -6.68 -0.29
C VAL A 64 16.92 -7.09 -1.59
N ARG A 65 17.37 -6.11 -2.37
CA ARG A 65 18.13 -6.33 -3.59
C ARG A 65 19.49 -6.99 -3.33
N CYS A 66 20.15 -6.64 -2.22
CA CYS A 66 21.41 -7.26 -1.81
C CYS A 66 21.20 -8.75 -1.45
N ILE A 67 20.20 -9.04 -0.60
CA ILE A 67 19.82 -10.40 -0.22
C ILE A 67 19.46 -11.22 -1.46
N TRP A 68 18.70 -10.64 -2.40
CA TRP A 68 18.38 -11.28 -3.67
C TRP A 68 19.63 -11.61 -4.50
N ARG A 69 20.58 -10.67 -4.63
CA ARG A 69 21.85 -10.90 -5.34
C ARG A 69 22.70 -11.98 -4.69
N LEU A 70 22.66 -12.09 -3.36
CA LEU A 70 23.45 -13.06 -2.59
C LEU A 70 22.84 -14.47 -2.62
N LEU A 71 21.52 -14.57 -2.44
CA LEU A 71 20.83 -15.87 -2.34
C LEU A 71 20.38 -16.43 -3.70
N GLY A 72 20.32 -15.58 -4.74
CA GLY A 72 19.98 -15.98 -6.11
C GLY A 72 18.57 -16.58 -6.27
N SER A 73 17.73 -16.57 -5.22
CA SER A 73 16.47 -17.32 -5.20
C SER A 73 15.28 -16.40 -4.95
N LEU A 74 14.45 -16.23 -5.98
CA LEU A 74 13.17 -15.55 -5.85
C LEU A 74 12.15 -16.37 -5.03
N LYS A 75 12.36 -17.68 -4.87
CA LYS A 75 11.47 -18.55 -4.07
C LYS A 75 11.35 -18.13 -2.61
N LEU A 76 12.42 -17.58 -2.02
CA LEU A 76 12.36 -17.04 -0.66
C LEU A 76 11.40 -15.85 -0.60
N PHE A 77 11.43 -14.98 -1.60
CA PHE A 77 10.54 -13.83 -1.67
C PHE A 77 9.10 -14.22 -1.98
N GLU A 78 8.87 -15.23 -2.83
CA GLU A 78 7.52 -15.79 -3.04
C GLU A 78 6.98 -16.39 -1.75
N LEU A 79 7.80 -17.15 -1.01
CA LEU A 79 7.41 -17.77 0.24
C LEU A 79 7.05 -16.72 1.30
N VAL A 80 7.83 -15.64 1.42
CA VAL A 80 7.61 -14.59 2.44
C VAL A 80 6.50 -13.64 2.04
N SER A 81 6.44 -13.20 0.78
CA SER A 81 5.38 -12.31 0.29
C SER A 81 4.05 -13.03 0.10
N GLY A 82 4.06 -14.32 -0.23
CA GLY A 82 2.85 -15.03 -0.64
C GLY A 82 2.40 -14.69 -2.07
N PHE A 83 3.21 -13.99 -2.86
CA PHE A 83 2.95 -13.74 -4.27
C PHE A 83 3.91 -14.56 -5.13
N ASP A 84 3.38 -15.19 -6.17
CA ASP A 84 4.19 -15.90 -7.17
C ASP A 84 4.99 -14.92 -8.06
N LEU A 85 6.00 -15.45 -8.75
CA LEU A 85 6.85 -14.72 -9.68
C LEU A 85 6.09 -13.95 -10.75
N GLU A 86 5.03 -14.52 -11.32
CA GLU A 86 4.28 -13.89 -12.40
C GLU A 86 3.49 -12.69 -11.86
N THR A 87 2.91 -12.83 -10.67
CA THR A 87 2.27 -11.74 -9.94
C THR A 87 3.28 -10.63 -9.66
N LEU A 88 4.47 -10.95 -9.13
CA LEU A 88 5.52 -9.96 -8.88
C LEU A 88 6.02 -9.28 -10.16
N ARG A 89 6.02 -9.99 -11.29
CA ARG A 89 6.39 -9.46 -12.60
C ARG A 89 5.32 -8.53 -13.18
N ARG A 90 4.03 -8.85 -12.98
CA ARG A 90 2.89 -8.09 -13.52
C ARG A 90 2.46 -6.93 -12.65
N ALA A 91 2.64 -7.01 -11.34
CA ALA A 91 2.27 -5.98 -10.37
C ALA A 91 3.22 -4.77 -10.42
N ARG A 92 3.46 -4.23 -11.61
CA ARG A 92 4.26 -3.02 -11.86
C ARG A 92 3.42 -2.03 -12.65
N ASN A 93 3.45 -0.80 -12.23
CA ASN A 93 2.66 0.27 -12.78
C ASN A 93 3.23 0.75 -14.14
N PRO A 94 2.48 0.66 -15.25
CA PRO A 94 2.94 1.11 -16.57
C PRO A 94 2.94 2.64 -16.74
N GLY A 95 2.77 3.41 -15.67
CA GLY A 95 2.79 4.88 -15.67
C GLY A 95 1.43 5.53 -15.39
N PHE A 96 0.48 4.78 -14.84
CA PHE A 96 -0.72 5.36 -14.28
C PHE A 96 -0.41 6.10 -12.98
N TYR A 97 -1.17 7.14 -12.67
CA TYR A 97 -1.16 7.78 -11.36
C TYR A 97 -2.59 8.16 -10.99
N ASP A 98 -2.88 8.13 -9.70
CA ASP A 98 -4.09 8.70 -9.14
C ASP A 98 -3.78 10.14 -8.72
N PRO A 99 -4.58 11.14 -9.11
CA PRO A 99 -4.32 12.52 -8.72
C PRO A 99 -4.89 12.87 -7.33
N TRP A 100 -5.44 11.90 -6.60
CA TRP A 100 -6.02 12.06 -5.27
C TRP A 100 -5.07 11.54 -4.18
N ASP A 101 -5.20 12.07 -2.96
CA ASP A 101 -4.48 11.52 -1.80
C ASP A 101 -5.01 10.10 -1.51
N PRO A 102 -4.15 9.09 -1.27
CA PRO A 102 -4.57 7.79 -0.78
C PRO A 102 -5.42 7.83 0.50
N ASN A 103 -5.35 8.91 1.28
CA ASN A 103 -6.18 9.12 2.46
C ASN A 103 -7.51 9.82 2.17
N GLU A 104 -7.78 10.24 0.92
CA GLU A 104 -9.06 10.86 0.53
C GLU A 104 -10.19 9.83 0.70
N ILE A 105 -11.06 10.04 1.68
CA ILE A 105 -12.19 9.15 1.94
C ILE A 105 -13.21 9.35 0.81
N THR A 106 -13.49 8.26 0.09
CA THR A 106 -14.47 8.24 -1.00
C THR A 106 -15.70 7.44 -0.62
N LEU A 107 -15.61 6.54 0.35
CA LEU A 107 -16.72 5.80 0.90
C LEU A 107 -16.91 6.16 2.38
N HIS A 108 -18.13 6.55 2.74
CA HIS A 108 -18.56 6.65 4.13
C HIS A 108 -20.01 6.18 4.24
N ASN A 109 -20.18 5.04 4.91
CA ASN A 109 -21.51 4.49 5.11
C ASN A 109 -21.95 4.69 6.58
N PRO A 110 -22.96 5.54 6.86
CA PRO A 110 -23.40 5.84 8.22
C PRO A 110 -24.07 4.65 8.91
N GLU A 111 -24.65 3.70 8.16
CA GLU A 111 -25.29 2.48 8.70
C GLU A 111 -24.31 1.60 9.49
N TYR A 112 -23.00 1.76 9.25
CA TYR A 112 -21.95 1.10 10.01
C TYR A 112 -21.45 1.96 11.17
N PHE A 113 -22.36 2.62 11.89
CA PHE A 113 -22.08 3.52 13.03
C PHE A 113 -21.06 4.63 12.70
N GLY A 114 -20.97 5.03 11.43
CA GLY A 114 -19.95 5.97 10.92
C GLY A 114 -18.50 5.46 11.00
N LEU A 115 -18.29 4.18 11.35
CA LEU A 115 -16.98 3.55 11.47
C LEU A 115 -16.45 3.07 10.11
N PHE A 116 -17.33 2.78 9.16
CA PHE A 116 -16.91 2.29 7.85
C PHE A 116 -16.59 3.45 6.89
N LYS A 117 -15.30 3.86 6.94
CA LYS A 117 -14.71 4.89 6.06
C LYS A 117 -13.46 4.35 5.35
N ALA A 118 -13.36 4.60 4.05
CA ALA A 118 -12.19 4.28 3.24
C ALA A 118 -12.09 5.08 1.93
N LYS A 119 -10.91 5.05 1.32
CA LYS A 119 -10.72 5.32 -0.11
C LYS A 119 -10.85 4.01 -0.85
N LEU A 120 -11.92 3.86 -1.62
CA LEU A 120 -12.12 2.70 -2.50
C LEU A 120 -12.19 3.11 -3.99
N ASP A 121 -12.36 4.41 -4.26
CA ASP A 121 -12.45 4.95 -5.61
C ASP A 121 -11.13 5.58 -6.05
N TRP A 122 -10.75 5.30 -7.29
CA TRP A 122 -9.50 5.73 -7.90
C TRP A 122 -9.77 6.33 -9.28
N THR A 123 -9.01 7.36 -9.65
CA THR A 123 -9.03 7.93 -11.00
C THR A 123 -7.68 7.71 -11.65
N MET A 124 -7.50 6.54 -12.27
CA MET A 124 -6.23 6.17 -12.87
C MET A 124 -5.98 6.94 -14.17
N VAL A 125 -5.03 7.86 -14.17
CA VAL A 125 -4.67 8.68 -15.34
C VAL A 125 -3.27 8.31 -15.84
N ARG A 126 -3.09 8.27 -17.16
CA ARG A 126 -1.79 8.05 -17.81
C ARG A 126 -1.68 8.89 -19.07
N CYS A 127 -0.51 9.49 -19.31
CA CYS A 127 -0.24 10.34 -20.47
C CYS A 127 -1.26 11.49 -20.65
N MET A 128 -1.80 11.99 -19.53
CA MET A 128 -2.68 13.15 -19.52
C MET A 128 -2.33 14.03 -18.33
N ASP A 129 -2.50 15.33 -18.51
CA ASP A 129 -2.35 16.36 -17.50
C ASP A 129 -3.69 16.66 -16.85
N VAL A 130 -3.76 16.52 -15.52
CA VAL A 130 -4.97 16.87 -14.76
C VAL A 130 -4.99 18.38 -14.55
N ARG A 131 -5.96 19.06 -15.17
CA ARG A 131 -6.12 20.52 -15.13
C ARG A 131 -6.95 20.97 -13.95
N GLN A 132 -8.01 20.23 -13.65
CA GLN A 132 -8.97 20.55 -12.59
C GLN A 132 -9.49 19.26 -11.97
N LYS A 133 -9.91 19.36 -10.71
CA LYS A 133 -10.35 18.25 -9.88
C LYS A 133 -11.52 18.69 -9.00
N TRP A 134 -12.54 17.85 -8.88
CA TRP A 134 -13.67 18.07 -8.00
C TRP A 134 -14.09 16.79 -7.31
N ILE A 135 -14.53 16.94 -6.07
CA ILE A 135 -15.17 15.90 -5.30
C ILE A 135 -16.53 16.45 -4.89
N GLY A 136 -17.60 15.74 -5.20
CA GLY A 136 -18.93 16.07 -4.70
C GLY A 136 -19.58 14.89 -3.99
N ASN A 137 -20.81 15.12 -3.51
CA ASN A 137 -21.46 14.23 -2.54
C ASN A 137 -20.60 14.00 -1.28
N ARG A 138 -19.99 15.06 -0.74
CA ARG A 138 -19.13 14.98 0.46
C ARG A 138 -19.91 14.80 1.76
N ASP A 139 -21.21 15.05 1.72
CA ASP A 139 -22.19 14.78 2.76
C ASP A 139 -22.77 13.36 2.66
N TYR A 140 -22.49 12.62 1.58
CA TYR A 140 -22.96 11.25 1.36
C TYR A 140 -24.49 11.12 1.34
N SER A 141 -25.19 12.20 0.98
CA SER A 141 -26.66 12.26 1.00
C SER A 141 -27.31 11.53 -0.17
N VAL A 142 -26.62 11.41 -1.30
CA VAL A 142 -27.16 10.76 -2.52
C VAL A 142 -26.58 9.36 -2.78
N SER A 143 -25.49 9.01 -2.12
CA SER A 143 -24.80 7.71 -2.18
C SER A 143 -23.82 7.64 -1.02
N ASP A 144 -23.50 6.43 -0.54
CA ASP A 144 -22.42 6.19 0.42
C ASP A 144 -21.02 6.40 -0.19
N HIS A 145 -20.93 6.73 -1.49
CA HIS A 145 -19.72 7.15 -2.18
C HIS A 145 -19.75 8.63 -2.62
N ALA A 146 -18.65 9.34 -2.37
CA ALA A 146 -18.33 10.62 -3.00
C ALA A 146 -17.81 10.39 -4.43
N TYR A 147 -18.23 11.22 -5.39
CA TYR A 147 -17.74 11.10 -6.77
C TYR A 147 -16.40 11.82 -6.94
N LEU A 148 -15.53 11.24 -7.77
CA LEU A 148 -14.24 11.81 -8.15
C LEU A 148 -14.29 12.28 -9.60
N MET A 149 -14.15 13.58 -9.84
CA MET A 149 -14.17 14.16 -11.18
C MET A 149 -12.84 14.84 -11.50
N VAL A 150 -12.31 14.55 -12.69
CA VAL A 150 -11.09 15.18 -13.20
C VAL A 150 -11.34 15.75 -14.59
N LYS A 151 -10.80 16.95 -14.84
CA LYS A 151 -10.65 17.47 -16.19
C LYS A 151 -9.22 17.24 -16.63
N VAL A 152 -9.05 16.53 -17.74
CA VAL A 152 -7.74 16.12 -18.26
C VAL A 152 -7.47 16.69 -19.64
N THR A 153 -6.21 16.82 -19.98
CA THR A 153 -5.74 17.12 -21.34
C THR A 153 -4.65 16.12 -21.71
N PRO A 154 -4.63 15.56 -22.93
CA PRO A 154 -3.52 14.71 -23.37
C PRO A 154 -2.16 15.40 -23.18
N ASP A 155 -1.16 14.62 -22.83
CA ASP A 155 0.21 15.12 -22.76
C ASP A 155 0.76 15.46 -24.14
N ALA A 156 1.52 16.56 -24.23
CA ALA A 156 2.26 16.92 -25.42
C ALA A 156 3.47 15.99 -25.62
N LYS A 157 4.01 15.96 -26.85
CA LYS A 157 5.08 15.05 -27.26
C LYS A 157 6.31 15.12 -26.34
N ASP A 158 6.70 16.31 -25.90
CA ASP A 158 7.86 16.52 -25.01
C ASP A 158 7.71 15.85 -23.62
N LYS A 159 6.48 15.68 -23.15
CA LYS A 159 6.15 14.92 -21.93
C LYS A 159 6.09 13.41 -22.20
N LEU A 160 5.59 13.02 -23.38
CA LEU A 160 5.58 11.62 -23.81
C LEU A 160 6.99 11.06 -24.00
N ASP A 161 7.94 11.87 -24.42
CA ASP A 161 9.35 11.46 -24.53
C ASP A 161 10.00 11.24 -23.13
N ARG A 162 9.35 11.70 -22.06
CA ARG A 162 9.84 11.66 -20.67
C ARG A 162 8.82 11.06 -19.69
N VAL A 163 8.01 10.08 -20.13
CA VAL A 163 6.87 9.53 -19.35
C VAL A 163 7.23 9.21 -17.90
N GLN A 164 8.35 8.53 -17.67
CA GLN A 164 8.74 8.10 -16.32
C GLN A 164 9.01 9.30 -15.39
N GLN A 165 9.68 10.34 -15.88
CA GLN A 165 9.96 11.55 -15.11
C GLN A 165 8.67 12.32 -14.82
N VAL A 166 7.80 12.47 -15.83
CA VAL A 166 6.50 13.14 -15.71
C VAL A 166 5.61 12.41 -14.69
N TRP A 167 5.51 11.09 -14.79
CA TRP A 167 4.81 10.24 -13.84
C TRP A 167 5.34 10.39 -12.41
N SER A 168 6.67 10.35 -12.23
CA SER A 168 7.31 10.50 -10.92
C SER A 168 7.00 11.87 -10.29
N ASN A 169 6.97 12.94 -11.09
CA ASN A 169 6.62 14.27 -10.63
C ASN A 169 5.14 14.37 -10.22
N ARG A 170 4.23 13.82 -11.02
CA ARG A 170 2.79 13.84 -10.74
C ARG A 170 2.41 13.05 -9.50
N ARG A 171 3.05 11.90 -9.27
CA ARG A 171 2.90 11.15 -8.02
C ARG A 171 3.34 11.93 -6.78
N ARG A 172 4.30 12.84 -6.92
CA ARG A 172 4.75 13.70 -5.81
C ARG A 172 3.80 14.86 -5.53
N GLN A 173 2.91 15.22 -6.45
CA GLN A 173 2.02 16.37 -6.29
C GLN A 173 1.02 16.22 -5.13
N TRP A 174 0.61 15.00 -4.80
CA TRP A 174 -0.22 14.73 -3.61
C TRP A 174 0.60 14.23 -2.40
N GLN A 175 1.93 14.09 -2.54
CA GLN A 175 2.86 13.78 -1.46
C GLN A 175 3.83 14.95 -1.22
N PRO A 176 3.38 16.13 -0.75
CA PRO A 176 4.27 17.29 -0.55
C PRO A 176 5.43 17.00 0.43
N ASN A 177 5.29 15.98 1.29
CA ASN A 177 6.32 15.54 2.25
C ASN A 177 7.15 14.33 1.77
N GLY A 178 7.11 13.98 0.49
CA GLY A 178 8.07 13.05 -0.15
C GLY A 178 7.97 11.57 0.24
N SER A 179 7.04 11.19 1.11
CA SER A 179 6.77 9.79 1.44
C SER A 179 5.34 9.64 1.98
N ALA A 180 4.62 8.60 1.54
CA ALA A 180 3.51 8.07 2.34
C ALA A 180 4.06 7.82 3.75
N PRO A 181 3.40 8.27 4.83
CA PRO A 181 4.03 8.33 6.14
C PRO A 181 4.33 6.92 6.65
N TYR A 182 5.55 6.43 6.39
CA TYR A 182 6.14 5.24 7.03
C TYR A 182 6.01 5.32 8.56
N ARG A 183 5.91 6.53 9.11
CA ARG A 183 5.70 6.79 10.55
C ARG A 183 4.48 6.10 11.16
N ARG A 184 3.34 6.00 10.45
CA ARG A 184 2.13 5.36 11.01
C ARG A 184 2.29 3.84 11.15
N THR A 185 2.96 3.21 10.17
CA THR A 185 3.37 1.81 10.25
C THR A 185 4.45 1.55 11.31
N THR A 186 5.35 2.51 11.57
CA THR A 186 6.37 2.36 12.64
C THR A 186 5.75 2.24 14.02
N ILE A 187 4.73 3.05 14.35
CA ILE A 187 4.08 2.97 15.66
C ILE A 187 3.35 1.63 15.82
N GLY A 188 2.59 1.20 14.80
CA GLY A 188 1.86 -0.07 14.84
C GLY A 188 2.77 -1.29 14.97
N VAL A 189 3.90 -1.32 14.24
CA VAL A 189 4.87 -2.41 14.31
C VAL A 189 5.66 -2.40 15.62
N SER A 190 6.05 -1.23 16.14
CA SER A 190 6.70 -1.13 17.45
C SER A 190 5.78 -1.63 18.58
N VAL A 191 4.49 -1.32 18.51
CA VAL A 191 3.49 -1.84 19.45
C VAL A 191 3.33 -3.36 19.29
N LEU A 192 3.28 -3.88 18.07
CA LEU A 192 3.18 -5.32 17.83
C LEU A 192 4.41 -6.09 18.36
N ILE A 193 5.63 -5.58 18.11
CA ILE A 193 6.87 -6.16 18.62
C ILE A 193 6.86 -6.15 20.15
N LEU A 194 6.47 -5.02 20.77
CA LEU A 194 6.35 -4.92 22.22
C LEU A 194 5.38 -5.97 22.76
N VAL A 195 4.18 -6.09 22.19
CA VAL A 195 3.16 -7.07 22.61
C VAL A 195 3.67 -8.51 22.47
N VAL A 196 4.27 -8.87 21.35
CA VAL A 196 4.82 -10.21 21.13
C VAL A 196 5.97 -10.52 22.10
N THR A 197 6.84 -9.53 22.36
CA THR A 197 7.97 -9.69 23.29
C THR A 197 7.47 -9.88 24.73
N LEU A 198 6.45 -9.12 25.13
CA LEU A 198 5.81 -9.26 26.44
C LEU A 198 5.08 -10.60 26.59
N LEU A 199 4.34 -11.04 25.56
CA LEU A 199 3.68 -12.34 25.55
C LEU A 199 4.68 -13.50 25.65
N PHE A 200 5.79 -13.41 24.92
CA PHE A 200 6.87 -14.39 24.98
C PHE A 200 7.50 -14.47 26.38
N HIS A 201 7.80 -13.32 27.00
CA HIS A 201 8.31 -13.27 28.37
C HIS A 201 7.29 -13.82 29.38
N TRP A 202 6.00 -13.52 29.20
CA TRP A 202 4.95 -14.01 30.07
C TRP A 202 4.78 -15.53 29.98
N ILE A 203 4.85 -16.09 28.77
CA ILE A 203 4.83 -17.55 28.56
C ILE A 203 6.05 -18.21 29.21
N LEU A 204 7.26 -17.64 29.03
CA LEU A 204 8.46 -18.16 29.68
C LEU A 204 8.37 -18.12 31.21
N TYR A 205 7.77 -17.06 31.78
CA TYR A 205 7.53 -16.95 33.21
C TYR A 205 6.55 -18.01 33.74
N LEU A 206 5.48 -18.31 32.98
CA LEU A 206 4.49 -19.31 33.36
C LEU A 206 4.99 -20.76 33.22
N VAL A 207 5.82 -21.03 32.22
CA VAL A 207 6.31 -22.39 31.91
C VAL A 207 7.65 -22.70 32.59
N GLY A 208 8.44 -21.68 32.94
CA GLY A 208 9.72 -21.83 33.64
C GLY A 208 9.67 -22.69 34.93
N PRO A 209 8.65 -22.55 35.80
CA PRO A 209 8.50 -23.39 36.98
C PRO A 209 8.11 -24.86 36.70
N LEU A 210 7.61 -25.17 35.50
CA LEU A 210 7.21 -26.53 35.10
C LEU A 210 8.34 -27.32 34.42
N LEU A 211 9.47 -26.66 34.15
CA LEU A 211 10.65 -27.23 33.47
C LEU A 211 11.86 -27.41 34.43
N GLN A 212 11.68 -27.15 35.72
CA GLN A 212 12.64 -27.47 36.80
C GLN A 212 12.20 -28.74 37.51
#